data_AF-A0A9P4JRN3-F1
#
_entry.id   AF-A0A9P4JRN3-F1
#
_cell.length_a   1.000
_cell.length_b   1.000
_cell.length_c   1.000
_cell.angle_alpha   90.00
_cell.angle_beta   90.00
_cell.angle_gamma   90.00
#
_symmetry.space_group_name_H-M   'P 1'
#
loop_
_entity.id
_entity.type
_entity.pdbx_description
1 polymer ?
#
loop_
_entity_poly.entity_id
_entity_poly.type
_entity_poly.pdbx_seq_one_letter_code
_entity_poly.pdbx_strand_id
1 'polypeptide(L)'
;MASKPTWADAPFDLIETPSKTMDATSHAAVYCASEMSHAHNVLIRGLNSIYQQGAFITSPKDISDFLFFCSAWVKTVEHHHQAEEKTLFPELEKFTGNPHIMTMNKDQHDEFLGGLTEFEHYAESTRQEQYDWTEAKAQLDGFAPALIRHLREEIGTLLSLKEYNSAKLREVWQKTEDVAKGDIRLPNMFDVILPMVLGCADKTYEGGIHSFPPFPFFFPYLIDYWFIRKNRGAWRFCPCDMHGQPRPLAFTEC
;
A
#
# COMPACT_ATOMS: atom_id res chain seq x y z
N MET A 1 1.09 9.45 32.47
CA MET A 1 0.42 8.65 31.42
C MET A 1 1.52 8.24 30.46
N ALA A 2 1.70 6.95 30.19
CA ALA A 2 2.69 6.53 29.18
C ALA A 2 2.25 7.12 27.83
N SER A 3 3.17 7.76 27.11
CA SER A 3 2.93 8.12 25.71
C SER A 3 2.52 6.85 24.95
N LYS A 4 1.51 6.94 24.09
CA LYS A 4 1.21 5.83 23.19
C LYS A 4 2.48 5.54 22.37
N PRO A 5 2.85 4.26 22.18
CA PRO A 5 3.95 3.92 21.30
C PRO A 5 3.70 4.54 19.92
N THR A 6 4.71 5.21 19.39
CA THR A 6 4.71 5.77 18.04
C THR A 6 4.42 4.65 17.02
N TRP A 7 3.42 4.85 16.17
CA TRP A 7 2.96 3.88 15.18
C TRP A 7 2.71 4.56 13.83
N ALA A 8 2.59 3.79 12.74
CA ALA A 8 2.54 4.32 11.37
C ALA A 8 1.18 4.91 10.95
N ASP A 9 0.57 5.74 11.82
CA ASP A 9 -0.67 6.48 11.57
C ASP A 9 -0.46 7.98 11.24
N ALA A 10 0.79 8.43 11.15
CA ALA A 10 1.20 9.78 10.80
C ALA A 10 2.45 9.79 9.88
N PRO A 11 2.74 10.84 9.09
CA PRO A 11 2.02 12.12 9.02
C PRO A 11 0.76 12.09 8.15
N PHE A 12 0.51 11.01 7.40
CA PHE A 12 -0.66 10.89 6.55
C PHE A 12 -1.74 10.04 7.22
N ASP A 13 -2.92 10.63 7.43
CA ASP A 13 -4.04 9.91 8.04
C ASP A 13 -4.46 8.71 7.18
N LEU A 14 -4.92 7.65 7.83
CA LEU A 14 -5.55 6.52 7.14
C LEU A 14 -6.91 6.91 6.54
N ILE A 15 -7.37 6.10 5.60
CA ILE A 15 -8.66 6.22 4.94
C ILE A 15 -9.68 5.36 5.68
N GLU A 16 -10.68 6.01 6.27
CA GLU A 16 -11.85 5.32 6.84
C GLU A 16 -12.57 4.53 5.75
N THR A 17 -12.91 3.27 6.02
CA THR A 17 -13.56 2.43 5.01
C THR A 17 -15.04 2.81 4.87
N PRO A 18 -15.58 2.89 3.65
CA PRO A 18 -17.01 3.12 3.46
C PRO A 18 -17.89 2.10 4.21
N SER A 19 -17.48 0.83 4.30
CA SER A 19 -18.21 -0.22 5.02
C SER A 19 -18.27 -0.04 6.54
N LYS A 20 -17.49 0.88 7.12
CA LYS A 20 -17.64 1.25 8.55
C LYS A 20 -18.97 1.94 8.83
N THR A 21 -19.48 2.74 7.88
CA THR A 21 -20.69 3.56 8.05
C THR A 21 -21.80 3.18 7.08
N MET A 22 -21.48 2.47 6.00
CA MET A 22 -22.43 2.01 4.98
C MET A 22 -22.56 0.48 4.99
N ASP A 23 -23.73 -0.04 4.62
CA ASP A 23 -23.93 -1.48 4.47
C ASP A 23 -23.18 -2.00 3.23
N ALA A 24 -22.09 -2.76 3.46
CA ALA A 24 -21.29 -3.36 2.40
C ALA A 24 -22.06 -4.37 1.53
N THR A 25 -23.19 -4.89 2.01
CA THR A 25 -24.05 -5.83 1.25
C THR A 25 -25.04 -5.11 0.34
N SER A 26 -25.24 -3.80 0.53
CA SER A 26 -26.20 -3.01 -0.24
C SER A 26 -25.81 -2.87 -1.71
N HIS A 27 -24.52 -2.67 -2.01
CA HIS A 27 -24.01 -2.52 -3.37
C HIS A 27 -22.52 -2.85 -3.44
N ALA A 28 -22.09 -3.48 -4.54
CA ALA A 28 -20.68 -3.82 -4.75
C ALA A 28 -19.75 -2.59 -4.75
N ALA A 29 -20.24 -1.40 -5.07
CA ALA A 29 -19.47 -0.15 -5.01
C ALA A 29 -18.97 0.15 -3.58
N VAL A 30 -19.80 -0.11 -2.56
CA VAL A 30 -19.40 0.06 -1.15
C VAL A 30 -18.29 -0.94 -0.81
N TYR A 31 -18.44 -2.19 -1.24
CA TYR A 31 -17.42 -3.21 -1.07
C TYR A 31 -16.11 -2.83 -1.77
N CYS A 32 -16.15 -2.48 -3.06
CA CYS A 32 -14.96 -2.16 -3.86
C CYS A 32 -14.21 -0.98 -3.27
N ALA A 33 -14.93 0.09 -2.93
CA ALA A 33 -14.32 1.25 -2.30
C ALA A 33 -13.73 0.92 -0.91
N SER A 34 -14.30 -0.03 -0.16
CA SER A 34 -13.75 -0.46 1.14
C SER A 34 -12.50 -1.33 1.00
N GLU A 35 -12.49 -2.27 0.06
CA GLU A 35 -11.28 -3.05 -0.25
C GLU A 35 -10.17 -2.14 -0.78
N MET A 36 -10.52 -1.13 -1.59
CA MET A 36 -9.55 -0.14 -2.05
C MET A 36 -8.98 0.70 -0.91
N SER A 37 -9.83 1.18 0.01
CA SER A 37 -9.35 1.87 1.23
C SER A 37 -8.36 1.02 2.02
N HIS A 38 -8.54 -0.31 2.10
CA HIS A 38 -7.59 -1.20 2.77
C HIS A 38 -6.26 -1.32 2.02
N ALA A 39 -6.29 -1.51 0.69
CA ALA A 39 -5.10 -1.50 -0.14
C ALA A 39 -4.32 -0.19 -0.02
N HIS A 40 -5.02 0.95 -0.05
CA HIS A 40 -4.43 2.27 0.12
C HIS A 40 -3.85 2.46 1.52
N ASN A 41 -4.52 1.96 2.56
CA ASN A 41 -4.01 2.01 3.93
C ASN A 41 -2.74 1.19 4.13
N VAL A 42 -2.50 0.13 3.35
CA VAL A 42 -1.20 -0.57 3.31
C VAL A 42 -0.11 0.35 2.77
N LEU A 43 -0.38 1.06 1.66
CA LEU A 43 0.57 1.99 1.05
C LEU A 43 0.87 3.18 1.99
N ILE A 44 -0.17 3.77 2.57
CA ILE A 44 -0.06 4.88 3.53
C ILE A 44 0.75 4.45 4.76
N ARG A 45 0.49 3.28 5.33
CA ARG A 45 1.26 2.76 6.48
C ARG A 45 2.72 2.52 6.14
N GLY A 46 3.01 2.00 4.95
CA GLY A 46 4.38 1.87 4.45
C GLY A 46 5.09 3.23 4.38
N LEU A 47 4.41 4.24 3.81
CA LEU A 47 4.93 5.60 3.68
C LEU A 47 5.15 6.25 5.05
N ASN A 48 4.15 6.23 5.92
CA ASN A 48 4.23 6.72 7.29
C ASN A 48 5.39 6.09 8.05
N SER A 49 5.59 4.78 7.86
CA SER A 49 6.72 4.07 8.47
C SER A 49 8.08 4.59 8.00
N ILE A 50 8.22 4.90 6.70
CA ILE A 50 9.43 5.53 6.13
C ILE A 50 9.66 6.90 6.78
N TYR A 51 8.63 7.75 6.81
CA TYR A 51 8.70 9.10 7.40
C TYR A 51 9.09 9.11 8.87
N GLN A 52 8.58 8.16 9.65
CA GLN A 52 8.81 8.14 11.10
C GLN A 52 10.13 7.51 11.50
N GLN A 53 10.73 6.69 10.64
CA GLN A 53 11.95 5.95 10.99
C GLN A 53 13.21 6.51 10.32
N GLY A 54 13.09 7.12 9.14
CA GLY A 54 14.24 7.46 8.31
C GLY A 54 15.31 8.34 8.99
N ALA A 55 14.91 9.26 9.86
CA ALA A 55 15.81 10.15 10.60
C ALA A 55 16.65 9.43 11.68
N PHE A 56 16.21 8.27 12.16
CA PHE A 56 16.76 7.61 13.35
C PHE A 56 17.66 6.42 13.01
N ILE A 57 17.91 6.18 11.73
CA ILE A 57 18.66 5.03 11.24
C ILE A 57 20.13 5.44 11.07
N THR A 58 21.02 4.80 11.83
CA THR A 58 22.42 5.24 11.93
C THR A 58 23.45 4.18 11.57
N SER A 59 23.15 2.88 11.76
CA SER A 59 24.14 1.85 11.44
C SER A 59 24.15 1.51 9.94
N PRO A 60 25.31 1.23 9.33
CA PRO A 60 25.39 1.00 7.88
C PRO A 60 24.48 -0.14 7.39
N LYS A 61 24.40 -1.23 8.16
CA LYS A 61 23.50 -2.34 7.87
C LYS A 61 22.03 -1.90 7.91
N ASP A 62 21.67 -1.10 8.91
CA ASP A 62 20.31 -0.61 9.08
C ASP A 62 19.88 0.31 7.93
N ILE A 63 20.82 1.13 7.44
CA ILE A 63 20.63 2.00 6.29
C ILE A 63 20.42 1.15 5.02
N SER A 64 21.25 0.14 4.78
CA SER A 64 21.08 -0.76 3.62
C SER A 64 19.72 -1.47 3.64
N ASP A 65 19.31 -1.98 4.82
CA ASP A 65 18.00 -2.59 5.01
C ASP A 65 16.85 -1.58 4.78
N PHE A 66 17.05 -0.31 5.15
CA PHE A 66 16.06 0.75 4.99
C PHE A 66 15.90 1.20 3.53
N LEU A 67 17.00 1.35 2.81
CA LEU A 67 17.00 1.65 1.38
C LEU A 67 16.28 0.55 0.59
N PHE A 68 16.54 -0.72 0.93
CA PHE A 68 15.76 -1.84 0.40
C PHE A 68 14.27 -1.73 0.75
N PHE A 69 13.92 -1.40 2.00
CA PHE A 69 12.53 -1.22 2.41
C PHE A 69 11.82 -0.10 1.62
N CYS A 70 12.51 1.01 1.35
CA CYS A 70 12.00 2.10 0.51
C CYS A 70 11.74 1.63 -0.93
N SER A 71 12.68 0.92 -1.55
CA SER A 71 12.47 0.33 -2.89
C SER A 71 11.33 -0.69 -2.89
N ALA A 72 11.22 -1.53 -1.85
CA ALA A 72 10.14 -2.50 -1.72
C ALA A 72 8.76 -1.81 -1.61
N TRP A 73 8.69 -0.68 -0.92
CA TRP A 73 7.49 0.15 -0.85
C TRP A 73 7.10 0.68 -2.22
N VAL A 74 8.05 1.28 -2.96
CA VAL A 74 7.78 1.78 -4.32
C VAL A 74 7.27 0.66 -5.23
N LYS A 75 7.95 -0.50 -5.27
CA LYS A 75 7.51 -1.66 -6.06
C LYS A 75 6.11 -2.13 -5.71
N THR A 76 5.69 -1.96 -4.46
CA THR A 76 4.33 -2.30 -4.01
C THR A 76 3.30 -1.28 -4.50
N VAL A 77 3.65 0.01 -4.45
CA VAL A 77 2.84 1.11 -5.02
C VAL A 77 2.68 0.91 -6.54
N GLU A 78 3.75 0.60 -7.25
CA GLU A 78 3.70 0.32 -8.68
C GLU A 78 2.87 -0.91 -9.02
N HIS A 79 3.04 -2.01 -8.29
CA HIS A 79 2.26 -3.23 -8.51
C HIS A 79 0.75 -2.99 -8.35
N HIS A 80 0.36 -2.20 -7.36
CA HIS A 80 -1.01 -1.79 -7.12
C HIS A 80 -1.59 -0.99 -8.31
N HIS A 81 -0.97 0.12 -8.69
CA HIS A 81 -1.47 0.95 -9.80
C HIS A 81 -1.37 0.24 -11.17
N GLN A 82 -0.41 -0.67 -11.36
CA GLN A 82 -0.37 -1.52 -12.55
C GLN A 82 -1.57 -2.48 -12.64
N ALA A 83 -2.06 -3.02 -11.52
CA ALA A 83 -3.25 -3.85 -11.52
C ALA A 83 -4.48 -3.03 -11.95
N GLU A 84 -4.54 -1.77 -11.55
CA GLU A 84 -5.62 -0.85 -11.91
C GLU A 84 -5.60 -0.50 -13.39
N GLU A 85 -4.46 -0.02 -13.90
CA GLU A 85 -4.35 0.42 -15.29
C GLU A 85 -4.45 -0.72 -16.30
N LYS A 86 -3.96 -1.92 -15.95
CA LYS A 86 -4.02 -3.09 -16.84
C LYS A 86 -5.35 -3.83 -16.76
N THR A 87 -6.10 -3.69 -15.66
CA THR A 87 -7.30 -4.49 -15.41
C THR A 87 -8.49 -3.66 -14.93
N LEU A 88 -8.41 -3.01 -13.76
CA LEU A 88 -9.58 -2.35 -13.16
C LEU A 88 -10.15 -1.26 -14.08
N PHE A 89 -9.34 -0.28 -14.48
CA PHE A 89 -9.81 0.87 -15.24
C PHE A 89 -10.36 0.46 -16.62
N PRO A 90 -9.66 -0.36 -17.43
CA PRO A 90 -10.21 -0.80 -18.72
C PRO A 90 -11.50 -1.62 -18.59
N GLU A 91 -11.60 -2.47 -17.56
CA GLU A 91 -12.82 -3.26 -17.34
C GLU A 91 -13.98 -2.38 -16.86
N LEU A 92 -13.74 -1.37 -16.03
CA LEU A 92 -14.74 -0.38 -15.64
C LEU A 92 -15.21 0.45 -16.85
N GLU A 93 -14.31 0.93 -17.69
CA GLU A 93 -14.65 1.68 -18.92
C GLU A 93 -15.54 0.83 -19.85
N LYS A 94 -15.16 -0.43 -20.06
CA LYS A 94 -15.94 -1.37 -20.88
C LYS A 94 -17.30 -1.69 -20.27
N PHE A 95 -17.35 -1.94 -18.96
CA PHE A 95 -18.56 -2.30 -18.24
C PHE A 95 -19.58 -1.15 -18.22
N THR A 96 -19.11 0.06 -17.93
CA THR A 96 -19.94 1.27 -17.83
C THR A 96 -20.31 1.84 -19.19
N GLY A 97 -19.54 1.52 -20.24
CA GLY A 97 -19.65 2.16 -21.56
C GLY A 97 -19.14 3.60 -21.58
N ASN A 98 -18.49 4.05 -20.51
CA ASN A 98 -17.93 5.39 -20.38
C ASN A 98 -16.39 5.31 -20.38
N PRO A 99 -15.72 5.67 -21.49
CA PRO A 99 -14.25 5.62 -21.59
C PRO A 99 -13.54 6.67 -20.72
N HIS A 100 -14.28 7.57 -20.09
CA HIS A 100 -13.74 8.63 -19.24
C HIS A 100 -14.03 8.43 -17.76
N ILE A 101 -14.61 7.29 -17.37
CA ILE A 101 -15.04 7.04 -15.98
C ILE A 101 -13.88 7.05 -14.98
N MET A 102 -12.66 6.72 -15.44
CA MET A 102 -11.43 6.71 -14.63
C MET A 102 -10.37 7.74 -15.09
N THR A 103 -10.73 8.74 -15.92
CA THR A 103 -9.76 9.72 -16.44
C THR A 103 -9.07 10.49 -15.32
N MET A 104 -9.81 10.95 -14.32
CA MET A 104 -9.23 11.66 -13.17
C MET A 104 -8.18 10.81 -12.45
N ASN A 105 -8.45 9.52 -12.21
CA ASN A 105 -7.53 8.62 -11.51
C ASN A 105 -6.25 8.40 -12.31
N LYS A 106 -6.36 8.21 -13.63
CA LYS A 106 -5.21 8.08 -14.54
C LYS A 106 -4.36 9.34 -14.56
N ASP A 107 -5.00 10.51 -14.71
CA ASP A 107 -4.29 11.80 -14.71
C ASP A 107 -3.55 12.00 -13.36
N GLN A 108 -4.13 11.54 -12.26
CA GLN A 108 -3.49 11.59 -10.94
C GLN A 108 -2.31 10.61 -10.80
N HIS A 109 -2.32 9.45 -11.46
CA HIS A 109 -1.15 8.57 -11.51
C HIS A 109 0.04 9.29 -12.15
N ASP A 110 -0.21 9.96 -13.28
CA ASP A 110 0.82 10.70 -14.02
C ASP A 110 1.48 11.80 -13.16
N GLU A 111 0.73 12.40 -12.23
CA GLU A 111 1.23 13.47 -11.34
C GLU A 111 2.32 12.99 -10.36
N PHE A 112 2.26 11.75 -9.87
CA PHE A 112 3.23 11.25 -8.88
C PHE A 112 4.22 10.24 -9.45
N LEU A 113 3.95 9.64 -10.62
CA LEU A 113 4.75 8.56 -11.19
C LEU A 113 6.22 8.96 -11.37
N GLY A 114 6.49 10.16 -11.89
CA GLY A 114 7.86 10.64 -12.09
C GLY A 114 8.67 10.70 -10.80
N GLY A 115 8.11 11.28 -9.74
CA GLY A 115 8.76 11.36 -8.43
C GLY A 115 8.91 9.99 -7.76
N LEU A 116 7.96 9.08 -7.98
CA LEU A 116 8.03 7.71 -7.49
C LEU A 116 9.22 6.96 -8.13
N THR A 117 9.40 7.09 -9.45
CA THR A 117 10.54 6.51 -10.18
C THR A 117 11.88 7.10 -9.73
N GLU A 118 11.95 8.42 -9.51
CA GLU A 118 13.16 9.07 -8.99
C GLU A 118 13.54 8.55 -7.61
N PHE A 119 12.55 8.39 -6.72
CA PHE A 119 12.76 7.87 -5.37
C PHE A 119 13.16 6.39 -5.36
N GLU A 120 12.59 5.57 -6.24
CA GLU A 120 13.06 4.19 -6.40
C GLU A 120 14.53 4.15 -6.83
N HIS A 121 14.89 4.94 -7.85
CA HIS A 121 16.27 5.02 -8.30
C HIS A 121 17.22 5.47 -7.18
N TYR A 122 16.82 6.46 -6.38
CA TYR A 122 17.56 6.85 -5.18
C TYR A 122 17.73 5.68 -4.21
N ALA A 123 16.64 4.97 -3.89
CA ALA A 123 16.67 3.85 -2.95
C ALA A 123 17.55 2.68 -3.43
N GLU A 124 17.61 2.42 -4.74
CA GLU A 124 18.40 1.33 -5.31
C GLU A 124 19.87 1.68 -5.55
N SER A 125 20.18 2.95 -5.83
CA SER A 125 21.53 3.39 -6.19
C SER A 125 22.33 4.01 -5.04
N THR A 126 21.65 4.46 -3.98
CA THR A 126 22.31 5.08 -2.82
C THR A 126 23.09 4.05 -2.03
N ARG A 127 24.37 4.33 -1.79
CA ARG A 127 25.19 3.52 -0.88
C ARG A 127 24.94 3.97 0.56
N GLN A 128 25.05 3.03 1.50
CA GLN A 128 24.80 3.29 2.92
C GLN A 128 25.60 4.48 3.50
N GLU A 129 26.81 4.75 2.99
CA GLU A 129 27.64 5.89 3.45
C GLU A 129 27.18 7.24 2.90
N GLN A 130 26.31 7.24 1.89
CA GLN A 130 25.77 8.42 1.22
C GLN A 130 24.33 8.71 1.62
N TYR A 131 23.72 7.85 2.42
CA TYR A 131 22.36 8.05 2.90
C TYR A 131 22.28 9.32 3.75
N ASP A 132 21.34 10.19 3.38
CA ASP A 132 20.94 11.36 4.14
C ASP A 132 19.41 11.40 4.16
N TRP A 133 18.85 11.40 5.38
CA TRP A 133 17.41 11.49 5.55
C TRP A 133 16.83 12.78 4.95
N THR A 134 17.58 13.89 4.99
CA THR A 134 17.10 15.16 4.45
C THR A 134 16.84 15.07 2.94
N GLU A 135 17.75 14.43 2.21
CA GLU A 135 17.61 14.16 0.77
C GLU A 135 16.46 13.18 0.48
N ALA A 136 16.42 12.04 1.17
CA ALA A 136 15.37 11.04 0.99
C ALA A 136 13.98 11.63 1.25
N LYS A 137 13.85 12.41 2.34
CA LYS A 137 12.60 13.09 2.70
C LYS A 137 12.20 14.13 1.65
N ALA A 138 13.14 14.90 1.12
CA ALA A 138 12.82 15.90 0.09
C ALA A 138 12.23 15.26 -1.19
N GLN A 139 12.73 14.08 -1.57
CA GLN A 139 12.15 13.32 -2.69
C GLN A 139 10.75 12.81 -2.36
N LEU A 140 10.54 12.23 -1.17
CA LEU A 140 9.22 11.80 -0.70
C LEU A 140 8.22 12.96 -0.66
N ASP A 141 8.62 14.12 -0.12
CA ASP A 141 7.78 15.32 -0.04
C ASP A 141 7.37 15.82 -1.45
N GLY A 142 8.18 15.53 -2.47
CA GLY A 142 7.94 15.93 -3.85
C GLY A 142 6.74 15.26 -4.52
N PHE A 143 6.42 14.02 -4.17
CA PHE A 143 5.31 13.26 -4.79
C PHE A 143 4.24 12.77 -3.81
N ALA A 144 4.57 12.64 -2.51
CA ALA A 144 3.63 12.12 -1.52
C ALA A 144 2.29 12.90 -1.45
N PRO A 145 2.23 14.24 -1.54
CA PRO A 145 0.95 14.96 -1.53
C PRO A 145 0.02 14.56 -2.69
N ALA A 146 0.57 14.35 -3.89
CA ALA A 146 -0.21 13.93 -5.06
C ALA A 146 -0.69 12.48 -4.92
N LEU A 147 0.19 11.57 -4.48
CA LEU A 147 -0.17 10.19 -4.16
C LEU A 147 -1.29 10.13 -3.10
N ILE A 148 -1.16 10.85 -1.99
CA ILE A 148 -2.17 10.84 -0.91
C ILE A 148 -3.52 11.41 -1.37
N ARG A 149 -3.51 12.44 -2.24
CA ARG A 149 -4.74 12.95 -2.86
C ARG A 149 -5.40 11.85 -3.70
N HIS A 150 -4.64 11.22 -4.60
CA HIS A 150 -5.11 10.14 -5.46
C HIS A 150 -5.78 9.01 -4.65
N LEU A 151 -5.06 8.48 -3.65
CA LEU A 151 -5.55 7.38 -2.82
C LEU A 151 -6.87 7.72 -2.11
N ARG A 152 -7.14 9.00 -1.81
CA ARG A 152 -8.41 9.43 -1.19
C ARG A 152 -9.52 9.65 -2.19
N GLU A 153 -9.22 10.33 -3.29
CA GLU A 153 -10.24 10.73 -4.28
C GLU A 153 -10.74 9.54 -5.11
N GLU A 154 -9.92 8.51 -5.29
CA GLU A 154 -10.35 7.27 -5.94
C GLU A 154 -11.50 6.59 -5.18
N ILE A 155 -11.50 6.63 -3.84
CA ILE A 155 -12.57 6.03 -3.03
C ILE A 155 -13.92 6.65 -3.38
N GLY A 156 -13.95 7.97 -3.59
CA GLY A 156 -15.16 8.68 -4.03
C GLY A 156 -15.61 8.26 -5.43
N THR A 157 -14.65 8.04 -6.34
CA THR A 157 -14.92 7.58 -7.71
C THR A 157 -15.48 6.15 -7.71
N LEU A 158 -14.90 5.23 -6.94
CA LEU A 158 -15.43 3.87 -6.83
C LEU A 158 -16.81 3.84 -6.17
N LEU A 159 -17.08 4.72 -5.20
CA LEU A 159 -18.40 4.85 -4.60
C LEU A 159 -19.46 5.41 -5.57
N SER A 160 -19.08 6.28 -6.51
CA SER A 160 -20.03 6.81 -7.50
C SER A 160 -20.53 5.73 -8.45
N LEU A 161 -19.80 4.61 -8.59
CA LEU A 161 -20.23 3.45 -9.38
C LEU A 161 -21.49 2.75 -8.85
N LYS A 162 -22.07 3.22 -7.73
CA LYS A 162 -23.35 2.76 -7.18
C LYS A 162 -24.54 2.88 -8.15
N GLU A 163 -24.41 3.68 -9.21
CA GLU A 163 -25.43 3.81 -10.25
C GLU A 163 -25.42 2.65 -11.26
N TYR A 164 -24.34 1.87 -11.31
CA TYR A 164 -24.18 0.74 -12.22
C TYR A 164 -24.58 -0.59 -11.58
N ASN A 165 -24.65 -1.66 -12.38
CA ASN A 165 -25.05 -2.98 -11.90
C ASN A 165 -24.06 -3.58 -10.87
N SER A 166 -24.53 -3.79 -9.64
CA SER A 166 -23.76 -4.38 -8.53
C SER A 166 -23.05 -5.70 -8.88
N ALA A 167 -23.75 -6.66 -9.49
CA ALA A 167 -23.18 -7.99 -9.74
C ALA A 167 -22.03 -7.93 -10.76
N LYS A 168 -22.19 -7.18 -11.84
CA LYS A 168 -21.13 -6.97 -12.83
C LYS A 168 -19.94 -6.20 -12.26
N LEU A 169 -20.17 -5.20 -11.41
CA LEU A 169 -19.09 -4.50 -10.72
C LEU A 169 -18.30 -5.46 -9.81
N ARG A 170 -18.98 -6.38 -9.13
CA ARG A 170 -18.34 -7.43 -8.34
C ARG A 170 -17.48 -8.37 -9.19
N GLU A 171 -17.93 -8.73 -10.40
CA GLU A 171 -17.14 -9.54 -11.35
C GLU A 171 -15.87 -8.81 -11.80
N VAL A 172 -15.97 -7.52 -12.15
CA VAL A 172 -14.82 -6.67 -12.51
C VAL A 172 -13.80 -6.62 -11.37
N TRP A 173 -14.28 -6.43 -10.14
CA TRP A 173 -13.43 -6.41 -8.95
C TRP A 173 -12.72 -7.75 -8.73
N GLN A 174 -13.45 -8.87 -8.78
CA GLN A 174 -12.87 -10.20 -8.59
C GLN A 174 -11.76 -10.48 -9.62
N LYS A 175 -12.01 -10.13 -10.89
CA LYS A 175 -11.01 -10.26 -11.95
C LYS A 175 -9.74 -9.46 -11.65
N THR A 176 -9.90 -8.24 -11.13
CA THR A 176 -8.78 -7.38 -10.73
C THR A 176 -8.01 -7.97 -9.57
N GLU A 177 -8.68 -8.45 -8.52
CA GLU A 177 -8.05 -9.11 -7.38
C GLU A 177 -7.23 -10.34 -7.80
N ASP A 178 -7.75 -11.15 -8.73
CA ASP A 178 -7.07 -12.36 -9.20
C ASP A 178 -5.76 -12.03 -9.95
N VAL A 179 -5.75 -10.92 -10.69
CA VAL A 179 -4.53 -10.39 -11.32
C VAL A 179 -3.58 -9.80 -10.28
N ALA A 180 -4.10 -9.03 -9.32
CA ALA A 180 -3.30 -8.36 -8.28
C ALA A 180 -2.63 -9.34 -7.31
N LYS A 181 -3.27 -10.47 -6.98
CA LYS A 181 -2.67 -11.55 -6.18
C LYS A 181 -1.44 -12.17 -6.88
N GLY A 182 -1.35 -12.01 -8.19
CA GLY A 182 -0.19 -12.37 -8.99
C GLY A 182 -0.04 -13.87 -9.25
N ASP A 183 0.80 -14.19 -10.23
CA ASP A 183 1.28 -15.54 -10.48
C ASP A 183 2.52 -15.82 -9.60
N ILE A 184 2.72 -17.07 -9.17
CA ILE A 184 3.95 -17.56 -8.51
C ILE A 184 5.23 -17.23 -9.28
N ARG A 185 5.13 -16.95 -10.58
CA ARG A 185 6.23 -16.60 -11.48
C ARG A 185 6.57 -15.12 -11.51
N LEU A 186 5.74 -14.25 -10.94
CA LEU A 186 6.01 -12.81 -10.95
C LEU A 186 7.25 -12.50 -10.10
N PRO A 187 8.29 -11.88 -10.68
CA PRO A 187 9.46 -11.46 -9.92
C PRO A 187 9.05 -10.56 -8.75
N ASN A 188 9.77 -10.64 -7.64
CA ASN A 188 9.57 -9.81 -6.45
C ASN A 188 8.24 -10.02 -5.71
N MET A 189 7.28 -10.79 -6.25
CA MET A 189 5.97 -10.98 -5.62
C MET A 189 6.09 -11.56 -4.21
N PHE A 190 6.81 -12.66 -4.04
CA PHE A 190 6.85 -13.38 -2.77
C PHE A 190 7.91 -12.86 -1.80
N ASP A 191 9.03 -12.32 -2.29
CA ASP A 191 10.15 -11.86 -1.45
C ASP A 191 10.22 -10.34 -1.28
N VAL A 192 9.32 -9.57 -1.90
CA VAL A 192 9.25 -8.10 -1.79
C VAL A 192 7.81 -7.60 -1.58
N ILE A 193 6.92 -7.81 -2.55
CA ILE A 193 5.57 -7.20 -2.57
C ILE A 193 4.69 -7.77 -1.44
N LEU A 194 4.56 -9.09 -1.36
CA LEU A 194 3.71 -9.73 -0.34
C LEU A 194 4.19 -9.48 1.10
N PRO A 195 5.50 -9.56 1.42
CA PRO A 195 6.01 -9.11 2.72
C PRO A 195 5.64 -7.66 3.05
N MET A 196 5.69 -6.76 2.06
CA MET A 196 5.33 -5.37 2.26
C MET A 196 3.84 -5.19 2.55
N VAL A 197 2.99 -5.87 1.77
CA VAL A 197 1.53 -5.88 1.96
C VAL A 197 1.17 -6.44 3.33
N LEU A 198 1.72 -7.60 3.71
CA LEU A 198 1.43 -8.24 4.99
C LEU A 198 1.95 -7.42 6.17
N GLY A 199 3.19 -6.92 6.09
CA GLY A 199 3.81 -6.14 7.14
C GLY A 199 3.20 -4.74 7.33
N CYS A 200 2.43 -4.23 6.36
CA CYS A 200 1.71 -2.97 6.49
C CYS A 200 0.19 -3.14 6.64
N ALA A 201 -0.32 -4.38 6.59
CA ALA A 201 -1.73 -4.65 6.82
C ALA A 201 -2.03 -4.78 8.32
N ASP A 202 -2.96 -3.98 8.82
CA ASP A 202 -3.40 -4.02 10.21
C ASP A 202 -4.77 -4.71 10.31
N LYS A 203 -4.80 -5.91 10.87
CA LYS A 203 -6.05 -6.67 11.08
C LYS A 203 -6.93 -6.12 12.21
N THR A 204 -6.42 -5.17 13.00
CA THR A 204 -7.17 -4.52 14.08
C THR A 204 -7.82 -3.21 13.63
N TYR A 205 -7.55 -2.76 12.40
CA TYR A 205 -8.09 -1.53 11.86
C TYR A 205 -9.63 -1.52 11.95
N GLU A 206 -10.18 -0.38 12.39
CA GLU A 206 -11.62 -0.22 12.64
C GLU A 206 -12.24 -1.30 13.54
N GLY A 207 -11.47 -1.79 14.51
CA GLY A 207 -11.91 -2.82 15.45
C GLY A 207 -11.85 -4.23 14.88
N GLY A 208 -11.15 -4.44 13.76
CA GLY A 208 -10.96 -5.75 13.14
C GLY A 208 -12.22 -6.32 12.50
N ILE A 209 -13.13 -5.46 12.06
CA ILE A 209 -14.37 -5.85 11.37
C ILE A 209 -14.11 -6.35 9.93
N HIS A 210 -12.89 -6.18 9.42
CA HIS A 210 -12.52 -6.46 8.03
C HIS A 210 -11.66 -7.71 7.91
N SER A 211 -11.75 -8.39 6.76
CA SER A 211 -10.91 -9.53 6.41
C SER A 211 -9.95 -9.15 5.28
N PHE A 212 -8.93 -8.37 5.61
CA PHE A 212 -7.90 -7.91 4.66
C PHE A 212 -6.48 -8.19 5.16
N PRO A 213 -5.54 -8.56 4.28
CA PRO A 213 -5.76 -8.99 2.89
C PRO A 213 -6.46 -10.36 2.85
N PRO A 214 -7.27 -10.64 1.81
CA PRO A 214 -8.09 -11.87 1.72
C PRO A 214 -7.26 -13.10 1.31
N PHE A 215 -6.13 -13.33 1.98
CA PHE A 215 -5.31 -14.51 1.75
C PHE A 215 -5.79 -15.71 2.59
N PRO A 216 -5.57 -16.95 2.10
CA PRO A 216 -5.77 -18.14 2.91
C PRO A 216 -4.99 -18.08 4.23
N PHE A 217 -5.55 -18.64 5.31
CA PHE A 217 -4.98 -18.53 6.66
C PHE A 217 -3.52 -19.00 6.79
N PHE A 218 -3.08 -19.95 5.94
CA PHE A 218 -1.72 -20.49 5.93
C PHE A 218 -0.71 -19.58 5.20
N PHE A 219 -1.18 -18.65 4.38
CA PHE A 219 -0.34 -17.86 3.49
C PHE A 219 0.61 -16.91 4.24
N PRO A 220 0.19 -16.20 5.31
CA PRO A 220 1.12 -15.43 6.14
C PRO A 220 2.28 -16.26 6.71
N TYR A 221 2.01 -17.51 7.13
CA TYR A 221 3.06 -18.41 7.64
C TYR A 221 4.05 -18.82 6.56
N LEU A 222 3.59 -19.02 5.33
CA LEU A 222 4.45 -19.33 4.19
C LEU A 222 5.44 -18.17 3.93
N ILE A 223 4.92 -16.94 3.91
CA ILE A 223 5.74 -15.73 3.70
C ILE A 223 6.74 -15.55 4.85
N ASP A 224 6.25 -15.56 6.09
CA ASP A 224 7.07 -15.33 7.30
C ASP A 224 8.17 -16.40 7.48
N TYR A 225 7.86 -17.66 7.17
CA TYR A 225 8.84 -18.72 7.36
C TYR A 225 9.84 -18.78 6.20
N TRP A 226 9.45 -18.58 4.94
CA TRP A 226 10.32 -18.88 3.80
C TRP A 226 10.84 -17.64 3.09
N PHE A 227 9.94 -16.73 2.71
CA PHE A 227 10.25 -15.71 1.72
C PHE A 227 10.86 -14.44 2.33
N ILE A 228 10.50 -14.09 3.56
CA ILE A 228 11.08 -12.90 4.22
C ILE A 228 12.55 -13.09 4.61
N ARG A 229 13.07 -14.32 4.62
CA ARG A 229 14.43 -14.65 5.12
C ARG A 229 15.52 -13.85 4.43
N LYS A 230 15.41 -13.67 3.11
CA LYS A 230 16.39 -12.96 2.28
C LYS A 230 16.55 -11.50 2.71
N ASN A 231 15.44 -10.84 3.03
CA ASN A 231 15.38 -9.41 3.33
C ASN A 231 14.93 -9.15 4.78
N ARG A 232 15.20 -10.08 5.72
CA ARG A 232 14.67 -10.05 7.09
C ARG A 232 14.99 -8.76 7.84
N GLY A 233 16.14 -8.15 7.55
CA GLY A 233 16.55 -6.87 8.13
C GLY A 233 15.61 -5.74 7.76
N ALA A 234 15.19 -5.66 6.50
CA ALA A 234 14.26 -4.63 6.01
C ALA A 234 12.86 -4.77 6.63
N TRP A 235 12.38 -6.00 6.83
CA TRP A 235 11.02 -6.20 7.31
C TRP A 235 10.78 -5.79 8.76
N ARG A 236 11.80 -5.35 9.51
CA ARG A 236 11.59 -4.74 10.84
C ARG A 236 11.07 -3.30 10.77
N PHE A 237 11.14 -2.66 9.60
CA PHE A 237 10.55 -1.34 9.38
C PHE A 237 9.03 -1.43 9.18
N CYS A 238 8.45 -2.61 8.95
CA CYS A 238 7.00 -2.77 8.87
C CYS A 238 6.29 -2.34 10.18
N PRO A 239 5.11 -1.69 10.11
CA PRO A 239 4.33 -1.31 11.29
C PRO A 239 3.49 -2.45 11.87
N CYS A 240 3.37 -3.57 11.17
CA CYS A 240 2.75 -4.80 11.64
C CYS A 240 3.75 -5.97 11.51
N ASP A 241 3.46 -7.07 12.21
CA ASP A 241 4.03 -8.37 11.84
C ASP A 241 3.38 -8.93 10.56
N MET A 242 3.93 -10.01 10.02
CA MET A 242 3.40 -10.64 8.79
C MET A 242 2.00 -11.25 8.98
N HIS A 243 1.50 -11.34 10.21
CA HIS A 243 0.15 -11.82 10.53
C HIS A 243 -0.85 -10.68 10.68
N GLY A 244 -0.39 -9.43 10.56
CA GLY A 244 -1.18 -8.21 10.62
C GLY A 244 -1.47 -7.72 12.03
N GLN A 245 -0.65 -8.09 13.02
CA GLN A 245 -0.70 -7.51 14.36
C GLN A 245 0.15 -6.23 14.42
N PRO A 246 -0.41 -5.10 14.88
CA PRO A 246 0.34 -3.88 15.13
C PRO A 246 1.56 -4.11 16.01
N ARG A 247 2.67 -3.44 15.69
CA ARG A 247 3.87 -3.42 16.53
C ARG A 247 4.49 -2.03 16.57
N PRO A 248 5.22 -1.69 17.65
CA PRO A 248 5.96 -0.43 17.72
C PRO A 248 6.99 -0.32 16.58
N LEU A 249 7.20 0.90 16.08
CA LEU A 249 8.25 1.17 15.12
C LEU A 249 9.63 0.99 15.77
N ALA A 250 10.56 0.36 15.06
CA ALA A 250 11.85 -0.06 15.61
C ALA A 250 12.86 1.09 15.75
N PHE A 251 12.69 2.17 14.98
CA PHE A 251 13.60 3.31 14.92
C PHE A 251 12.82 4.60 15.16
N THR A 252 12.73 5.06 16.41
CA THR A 252 11.99 6.28 16.77
C THR A 252 12.81 7.13 17.74
N GLU A 253 12.43 8.41 17.87
CA GLU A 253 12.99 9.29 18.91
C GLU A 253 12.77 8.65 20.28
N CYS A 254 13.86 8.45 21.03
CA CYS A 254 13.85 7.86 22.37
C CYS A 254 13.30 8.80 23.43
#